data_AF-A0A159Z2T9-F1
#
_entry.id   AF-A0A159Z2T9-F1
#
_cell.length_a   1.000
_cell.length_b   1.000
_cell.length_c   1.000
_cell.angle_alpha   90.00
_cell.angle_beta   90.00
_cell.angle_gamma   90.00
#
_symmetry.space_group_name_H-M   'P 1'
#
loop_
_entity.id
_entity.type
_entity.pdbx_description
1 polymer ?
#
loop_
_entity_poly.entity_id
_entity_poly.type
_entity_poly.pdbx_seq_one_letter_code
_entity_poly.pdbx_strand_id
1 'polypeptide(L)'
;MSDGTRILVAIAGAFSLWALVFTAVYAGHATGCETGWGLAPGPAGLAPLRIVLVLIPVAGITLTLAGLWLLRRGAGLAPRLASTARLLTAAAAVATVYNFAFVAILPLCGG
;
A
#
# COMPACT_ATOMS: atom_id res chain seq x y z
N MET A 1 7.80 -21.25 -18.35
CA MET A 1 6.73 -20.25 -18.10
C MET A 1 6.82 -19.18 -19.17
N SER A 2 5.74 -18.95 -19.92
CA SER A 2 5.73 -17.95 -21.01
C SER A 2 5.86 -16.53 -20.45
N ASP A 3 6.31 -15.61 -21.30
CA ASP A 3 6.43 -14.18 -20.97
C ASP A 3 5.08 -13.56 -20.57
N GLY A 4 3.98 -13.99 -21.20
CA GLY A 4 2.63 -13.55 -20.85
C GLY A 4 2.22 -13.97 -19.44
N THR A 5 2.52 -15.22 -19.03
CA THR A 5 2.23 -15.69 -17.66
C THR A 5 3.02 -14.89 -16.61
N ARG A 6 4.28 -14.54 -16.89
CA ARG A 6 5.10 -13.70 -16.00
C ARG A 6 4.48 -12.31 -15.79
N ILE A 7 3.95 -11.69 -16.85
CA ILE A 7 3.27 -10.38 -16.77
C ILE A 7 2.02 -10.47 -15.91
N LEU A 8 1.17 -11.47 -16.15
CA LEU A 8 -0.06 -11.64 -15.38
C LEU A 8 0.23 -11.87 -13.89
N VAL A 9 1.25 -12.66 -13.57
CA VAL A 9 1.67 -12.88 -12.17
C VAL A 9 2.17 -11.58 -11.53
N ALA A 10 2.95 -10.77 -12.26
CA ALA A 10 3.44 -9.50 -11.74
C ALA A 10 2.31 -8.48 -11.51
N ILE A 11 1.35 -8.39 -12.44
CA ILE A 11 0.16 -7.54 -12.30
C ILE A 11 -0.69 -7.99 -11.12
N ALA A 12 -1.00 -9.29 -11.07
CA ALA A 12 -1.80 -9.87 -9.99
C ALA A 12 -1.13 -9.65 -8.64
N GLY A 13 0.20 -9.78 -8.56
CA GLY A 13 0.96 -9.51 -7.34
C GLY A 13 0.88 -8.06 -6.88
N ALA A 14 1.09 -7.10 -7.80
CA ALA A 14 1.02 -5.67 -7.48
C ALA A 14 -0.39 -5.24 -7.05
N PHE A 15 -1.42 -5.72 -7.75
CA PHE A 15 -2.81 -5.46 -7.40
C PHE A 15 -3.19 -6.09 -6.06
N SER A 16 -2.77 -7.33 -5.81
CA SER A 16 -3.02 -8.02 -4.53
C SER A 16 -2.36 -7.28 -3.36
N LEU A 17 -1.12 -6.79 -3.54
CA LEU A 17 -0.44 -5.99 -2.53
C LEU A 17 -1.21 -4.69 -2.24
N TRP A 18 -1.65 -3.97 -3.28
CA TRP A 18 -2.45 -2.76 -3.12
C TRP A 18 -3.77 -3.04 -2.38
N ALA A 19 -4.49 -4.10 -2.77
CA ALA A 19 -5.75 -4.50 -2.15
C ALA A 19 -5.56 -4.86 -0.67
N LEU A 20 -4.49 -5.60 -0.32
CA LEU A 20 -4.16 -5.93 1.06
C LEU A 20 -3.92 -4.68 1.92
N VAL A 21 -3.17 -3.71 1.40
CA VAL A 21 -2.92 -2.43 2.10
C VAL A 21 -4.22 -1.68 2.32
N PHE A 22 -5.07 -1.59 1.30
CA PHE A 22 -6.38 -0.94 1.41
C PHE A 22 -7.28 -1.63 2.44
N THR A 23 -7.39 -2.95 2.39
CA THR A 23 -8.17 -3.73 3.36
C THR A 23 -7.62 -3.57 4.77
N ALA A 24 -6.30 -3.54 4.96
CA ALA A 24 -5.67 -3.35 6.27
C ALA A 24 -5.95 -1.95 6.84
N VAL A 25 -5.91 -0.90 6.02
CA VAL A 25 -6.28 0.46 6.45
C VAL A 25 -7.74 0.50 6.90
N TYR A 26 -8.64 -0.05 6.09
CA TYR A 26 -10.07 -0.06 6.40
C TYR A 26 -10.37 -0.88 7.67
N ALA A 27 -9.79 -2.07 7.79
CA ALA A 27 -9.93 -2.92 8.96
C ALA A 27 -9.39 -2.21 10.21
N GLY A 28 -8.18 -1.65 10.13
CA GLY A 28 -7.57 -0.90 11.23
C GLY A 28 -8.41 0.30 11.66
N HIS A 29 -9.00 1.02 10.71
CA HIS A 29 -9.93 2.12 10.98
C HIS A 29 -11.18 1.62 11.73
N ALA A 30 -11.87 0.61 11.17
CA ALA A 30 -13.10 0.08 11.76
C ALA A 30 -12.87 -0.49 13.16
N THR A 31 -11.84 -1.33 13.34
CA THR A 31 -11.53 -1.92 14.64
C THR A 31 -11.06 -0.86 15.62
N GLY A 32 -10.21 0.07 15.19
CA GLY A 32 -9.68 1.10 16.06
C GLY A 32 -10.72 2.10 16.55
N CYS A 33 -11.78 2.33 15.78
CA CYS A 33 -12.92 3.10 16.27
C CYS A 33 -13.74 2.33 17.30
N GLU A 34 -14.05 1.05 17.04
CA GLU A 34 -14.80 0.21 17.98
C GLU A 34 -14.06 0.05 19.32
N THR A 35 -12.73 -0.05 19.29
CA THR A 35 -11.90 -0.20 20.50
C THR A 35 -11.49 1.14 21.14
N GLY A 36 -11.97 2.27 20.63
CA GLY A 36 -11.70 3.61 21.19
C GLY A 36 -10.28 4.17 20.95
N TRP A 37 -9.49 3.55 20.06
CA TRP A 37 -8.12 4.01 19.74
C TRP A 37 -8.07 5.37 19.05
N GLY A 38 -9.20 5.82 18.47
CA GLY A 38 -9.32 7.16 17.91
C GLY A 38 -9.35 8.28 18.95
N LEU A 39 -9.67 7.96 20.21
CA LEU A 39 -9.80 8.92 21.31
C LEU A 39 -8.76 8.69 22.42
N ALA A 40 -8.09 7.54 22.42
CA ALA A 40 -7.06 7.22 23.40
C ALA A 40 -5.85 8.16 23.27
N PRO A 41 -5.30 8.65 24.41
CA PRO A 41 -4.06 9.41 24.39
C PRO A 41 -2.90 8.49 23.95
N GLY A 42 -2.18 8.91 22.91
CA GLY A 42 -1.00 8.21 22.43
C GLY A 42 0.27 9.05 22.49
N PRO A 43 1.40 8.49 22.04
CA PRO A 43 2.69 9.18 22.07
C PRO A 43 2.66 10.47 21.24
N ALA A 44 3.33 11.51 21.74
CA ALA A 44 3.36 12.84 21.13
C ALA A 44 1.97 13.50 20.92
N GLY A 45 0.95 13.08 21.67
CA GLY A 45 -0.41 13.60 21.55
C GLY A 45 -1.18 13.09 20.32
N LEU A 46 -0.63 12.10 19.61
CA LEU A 46 -1.29 11.46 18.46
C LEU A 46 -2.10 10.25 18.92
N ALA A 47 -3.35 10.16 18.48
CA ALA A 47 -4.19 8.99 18.70
C ALA A 47 -3.52 7.73 18.11
N PRO A 48 -3.46 6.58 18.83
CA PRO A 48 -2.89 5.35 18.32
C PRO A 48 -3.45 4.93 16.95
N LEU A 49 -4.75 5.17 16.73
CA LEU A 49 -5.40 4.90 15.45
C LEU A 49 -4.75 5.68 14.30
N ARG A 50 -4.42 6.95 14.51
CA ARG A 50 -3.78 7.78 13.48
C ARG A 50 -2.39 7.27 13.12
N ILE A 51 -1.64 6.75 14.10
CA ILE A 51 -0.32 6.15 13.87
C ILE A 51 -0.46 4.91 12.99
N VAL A 52 -1.37 4.00 13.33
CA VAL A 52 -1.61 2.77 12.55
C VAL A 52 -2.04 3.09 11.12
N LEU A 53 -2.97 4.03 10.96
CA LEU A 53 -3.49 4.42 9.64
C LEU A 53 -2.42 5.05 8.75
N VAL A 54 -1.39 5.71 9.32
CA VAL A 54 -0.24 6.22 8.55
C VAL A 54 0.78 5.11 8.26
N LEU A 55 1.04 4.22 9.22
CA LEU A 55 2.06 3.18 9.06
C LEU A 55 1.69 2.13 8.00
N ILE A 56 0.41 1.77 7.87
CA ILE A 56 -0.03 0.76 6.89
C ILE A 56 0.25 1.20 5.43
N PRO A 57 -0.17 2.40 4.97
CA PRO A 57 0.19 2.91 3.65
C PRO A 57 1.69 3.05 3.45
N VAL A 58 2.43 3.52 4.47
CA VAL A 58 3.89 3.64 4.40
C VAL A 58 4.52 2.27 4.13
N ALA A 59 4.13 1.24 4.88
CA ALA A 59 4.61 -0.12 4.66
C ALA A 59 4.24 -0.63 3.26
N GLY A 60 3.02 -0.36 2.79
CA GLY A 60 2.58 -0.70 1.42
C GLY A 60 3.45 -0.06 0.33
N ILE A 61 3.77 1.23 0.47
CA ILE A 61 4.67 1.95 -0.43
C ILE A 61 6.07 1.35 -0.36
N THR A 62 6.61 1.10 0.84
CA THR A 62 7.94 0.51 1.02
C THR A 62 8.05 -0.87 0.35
N LEU A 63 7.05 -1.74 0.52
CA LEU A 63 7.00 -3.05 -0.13
C LEU A 63 6.92 -2.94 -1.65
N THR A 64 6.14 -1.98 -2.16
CA THR A 64 6.03 -1.72 -3.60
C THR A 64 7.37 -1.25 -4.19
N LEU A 65 8.07 -0.33 -3.51
CA LEU A 65 9.39 0.15 -3.90
C LEU A 65 10.46 -0.94 -3.81
N ALA A 66 10.41 -1.79 -2.78
CA ALA A 66 11.30 -2.95 -2.64
C ALA A 66 11.08 -3.94 -3.79
N GLY A 67 9.82 -4.21 -4.16
CA GLY A 67 9.48 -5.03 -5.33
C GLY A 67 10.04 -4.45 -6.63
N LEU A 68 9.90 -3.13 -6.86
CA LEU A 68 10.50 -2.44 -8.01
C LEU A 68 12.02 -2.58 -8.05
N TRP A 69 12.67 -2.42 -6.89
CA TRP A 69 14.12 -2.50 -6.79
C TRP A 69 14.64 -3.92 -7.04
N LEU A 70 13.95 -4.94 -6.52
CA LEU A 70 14.26 -6.34 -6.81
C LEU A 70 14.05 -6.68 -8.29
N LEU A 71 12.96 -6.20 -8.89
CA LEU A 71 12.72 -6.35 -10.34
C LEU A 71 13.82 -5.66 -11.17
N ARG A 72 14.32 -4.51 -10.73
CA ARG A 72 15.46 -3.82 -11.38
C ARG A 72 16.77 -4.61 -11.28
N ARG A 73 17.02 -5.29 -10.16
CA ARG A 73 18.25 -6.09 -9.93
C ARG A 73 18.20 -7.48 -10.57
N GLY A 74 17.02 -8.08 -10.68
CA GLY A 74 16.84 -9.46 -11.15
C GLY A 74 16.55 -9.63 -12.63
N ALA A 75 16.55 -8.55 -13.44
CA ALA A 75 15.99 -8.62 -14.79
C ALA A 75 16.97 -9.16 -15.85
N GLY A 76 17.03 -10.49 -15.96
CA GLY A 76 16.97 -11.21 -17.23
C GLY A 76 15.54 -11.26 -17.82
N LEU A 77 14.76 -10.20 -17.60
CA LEU A 77 13.41 -10.03 -18.13
C LEU A 77 13.52 -9.41 -19.53
N ALA A 78 12.77 -9.94 -20.49
CA ALA A 78 12.70 -9.35 -21.83
C ALA A 78 12.40 -7.84 -21.74
N PRO A 79 13.02 -6.98 -22.57
CA PRO A 79 12.94 -5.52 -22.42
C PRO A 79 11.50 -4.97 -22.38
N ARG A 80 10.56 -5.61 -23.09
CA ARG A 80 9.13 -5.28 -23.08
C ARG A 80 8.43 -5.64 -21.78
N LEU A 81 8.88 -6.70 -21.08
CA LEU A 81 8.34 -7.07 -19.77
C LEU A 81 8.73 -6.05 -18.69
N ALA A 82 9.96 -5.53 -18.78
CA ALA A 82 10.46 -4.55 -17.82
C ALA A 82 9.69 -3.21 -17.91
N SER A 83 9.27 -2.78 -19.10
CA SER A 83 8.51 -1.54 -19.27
C SER A 83 7.08 -1.66 -18.73
N THR A 84 6.35 -2.72 -19.07
CA THR A 84 4.98 -2.96 -18.59
C THR A 84 4.94 -3.12 -17.08
N ALA A 85 5.83 -3.93 -16.49
CA ALA A 85 5.90 -4.09 -15.04
C ALA A 85 6.22 -2.76 -14.32
N ARG A 86 7.13 -1.93 -14.87
CA ARG A 86 7.42 -0.59 -14.32
C ARG A 86 6.21 0.33 -14.37
N LEU A 87 5.50 0.38 -15.50
CA LEU A 87 4.30 1.23 -15.66
C LEU A 87 3.22 0.85 -14.65
N LEU A 88 2.93 -0.44 -14.52
CA LEU A 88 1.89 -0.92 -13.60
C LEU A 88 2.26 -0.71 -12.14
N THR A 89 3.52 -0.92 -11.79
CA THR A 89 3.96 -0.66 -10.41
C THR A 89 3.99 0.84 -10.11
N ALA A 90 4.32 1.69 -11.09
CA ALA A 90 4.20 3.13 -10.95
C ALA A 90 2.74 3.57 -10.79
N ALA A 91 1.82 3.00 -11.57
CA ALA A 91 0.39 3.26 -11.43
C ALA A 91 -0.14 2.81 -10.04
N ALA A 92 0.32 1.66 -9.54
CA ALA A 92 -0.02 1.20 -8.19
C ALA A 92 0.52 2.14 -7.11
N ALA A 93 1.76 2.64 -7.25
CA ALA A 93 2.32 3.62 -6.33
C ALA A 93 1.53 4.93 -6.33
N VAL A 94 1.16 5.45 -7.52
CA VAL A 94 0.33 6.65 -7.66
C VAL A 94 -1.05 6.44 -7.05
N ALA A 95 -1.70 5.31 -7.32
CA ALA A 95 -3.00 4.97 -6.75
C ALA A 95 -2.93 4.84 -5.21
N THR A 96 -1.84 4.28 -4.68
CA THR A 96 -1.59 4.18 -3.24
C THR A 96 -1.47 5.57 -2.64
N VAL A 97 -0.60 6.43 -3.20
CA VAL A 97 -0.43 7.80 -2.72
C VAL A 97 -1.74 8.58 -2.79
N TYR A 98 -2.47 8.51 -3.91
CA TYR A 98 -3.74 9.21 -4.06
C TYR A 98 -4.78 8.77 -3.03
N ASN A 99 -4.98 7.45 -2.86
CA ASN A 99 -5.96 6.92 -1.90
C ASN A 99 -5.60 7.24 -0.44
N PHE A 100 -4.31 7.28 -0.10
CA PHE A 100 -3.87 7.44 1.28
C PHE A 100 -3.33 8.83 1.64
N ALA A 101 -3.25 9.77 0.68
CA ALA A 101 -2.73 11.12 0.92
C ALA A 101 -3.44 11.85 2.06
N PHE A 102 -4.74 11.60 2.23
CA PHE A 102 -5.57 12.30 3.19
C PHE A 102 -5.82 11.51 4.48
N VAL A 103 -5.32 10.28 4.61
CA VAL A 103 -5.51 9.43 5.80
C VAL A 103 -5.02 10.11 7.08
N ALA A 104 -3.95 10.89 7.00
CA ALA A 104 -3.42 11.61 8.15
C ALA A 104 -4.31 12.75 8.66
N ILE A 105 -5.26 13.24 7.84
CA ILE A 105 -6.10 14.40 8.17
C ILE A 105 -7.60 14.07 8.21
N LEU A 106 -8.01 12.89 7.73
CA LEU A 106 -9.39 12.42 7.81
C LEU A 106 -9.87 12.35 9.27
N PRO A 107 -11.16 12.66 9.54
CA PRO A 107 -11.78 12.38 10.83
C PRO A 107 -11.57 10.90 11.18
N LEU A 108 -11.13 10.64 12.41
CA LEU A 108 -10.71 9.29 12.83
C LEU A 108 -11.90 8.37 13.07
N CYS A 109 -12.94 8.87 13.73
CA CYS A 109 -14.18 8.15 13.99
C CYS A 109 -15.33 9.15 13.85
N GLY A 110 -16.49 8.67 13.41
CA GLY A 110 -17.70 9.51 13.38
C GLY A 110 -18.06 9.93 14.80
N GLY A 111 -18.24 11.23 15.01
CA GLY A 111 -19.09 11.74 16.09
C GLY A 111 -20.54 11.72 15.65
#